data_AF-A0A2V4BKD4-F1
#
_entry.id   AF-A0A2V4BKD4-F1
#
_cell.length_a   1.000
_cell.length_b   1.000
_cell.length_c   1.000
_cell.angle_alpha   90.00
_cell.angle_beta   90.00
_cell.angle_gamma   90.00
#
_symmetry.space_group_name_H-M   'P 1'
#
loop_
_entity.id
_entity.type
_entity.pdbx_description
1 polymer ?
#
loop_
_entity_poly.entity_id
_entity_poly.type
_entity_poly.pdbx_seq_one_letter_code
_entity_poly.pdbx_strand_id
1 'polypeptide(L)'
;MPKQLLLLWAIICSGIITYFCLTDSGNVPAVSFPSIDKIVHFCFHFGFTFSWILFFKKEFKGKVPDDYKVYLISFIFSVFFGITIEILQGVFTKTRSADVTDILGNAIGATAAVFAAMVFKNQIDKI
;
A
#
# COMPACT_ATOMS: atom_id res chain seq x y z
N MET A 1 1.38 -10.77 -18.51
CA MET A 1 2.19 -11.14 -17.34
C MET A 1 1.48 -12.21 -16.50
N PRO A 2 2.20 -13.26 -16.03
CA PRO A 2 1.64 -14.27 -15.13
C PRO A 2 1.23 -13.67 -13.77
N LYS A 3 0.09 -14.13 -13.22
CA LYS A 3 -0.40 -13.67 -11.91
C LYS A 3 0.57 -13.92 -10.76
N GLN A 4 1.40 -14.95 -10.86
CA GLN A 4 2.41 -15.30 -9.84
C GLN A 4 3.52 -14.24 -9.74
N LEU A 5 3.91 -13.62 -10.86
CA LEU A 5 4.89 -12.52 -10.84
C LEU A 5 4.31 -11.26 -10.19
N LEU A 6 3.04 -10.96 -10.47
CA LEU A 6 2.31 -9.88 -9.82
C LEU A 6 2.16 -10.10 -8.31
N LEU A 7 1.88 -11.33 -7.90
CA LEU A 7 1.80 -11.71 -6.50
C LEU A 7 3.16 -11.56 -5.81
N LEU A 8 4.22 -12.09 -6.42
CA LEU A 8 5.58 -11.98 -5.89
C LEU A 8 5.99 -10.52 -5.72
N TRP A 9 5.71 -9.69 -6.73
CA TRP A 9 5.94 -8.24 -6.67
C TRP A 9 5.18 -7.60 -5.50
N ALA A 10 3.87 -7.86 -5.37
CA ALA A 10 3.06 -7.30 -4.29
C ALA A 10 3.57 -7.72 -2.90
N ILE A 11 4.00 -8.98 -2.74
CA ILE A 11 4.59 -9.49 -1.49
C ILE A 11 5.92 -8.80 -1.18
N ILE A 12 6.81 -8.65 -2.18
CA ILE A 12 8.10 -7.97 -2.00
C ILE A 12 7.86 -6.51 -1.59
N CYS A 13 6.97 -5.79 -2.28
CA CYS A 13 6.61 -4.42 -1.90
C CYS A 13 6.07 -4.34 -0.48
N SER A 14 5.19 -5.28 -0.09
CA SER A 14 4.64 -5.35 1.26
C SER A 14 5.74 -5.55 2.31
N GLY A 15 6.69 -6.45 2.06
CA GLY A 15 7.83 -6.69 2.94
C GLY A 15 8.77 -5.49 3.08
N ILE A 16 9.03 -4.79 1.97
CA ILE A 16 9.83 -3.56 1.97
C ILE A 16 9.16 -2.49 2.83
N ILE A 17 7.85 -2.28 2.66
CA ILE A 17 7.09 -1.28 3.44
C ILE A 17 7.13 -1.66 4.93
N THR A 18 6.85 -2.91 5.28
CA THR A 18 6.93 -3.39 6.67
C THR A 18 8.31 -3.11 7.28
N TYR A 19 9.39 -3.42 6.55
CA TYR A 19 10.75 -3.17 7.02
C TYR A 19 11.00 -1.68 7.28
N PHE A 20 10.66 -0.80 6.33
CA PHE A 20 10.91 0.63 6.50
C PHE A 20 10.04 1.29 7.57
N CYS A 21 8.81 0.81 7.78
CA CYS A 21 7.95 1.32 8.84
C CYS A 21 8.39 0.85 10.23
N LEU A 22 8.96 -0.36 10.36
CA LEU A 22 9.32 -0.95 11.66
C LEU A 22 10.80 -0.82 12.03
N THR A 23 11.69 -0.48 11.09
CA THR A 23 13.10 -0.24 11.41
C THR A 23 13.26 1.02 12.26
N ASP A 24 14.27 1.01 13.14
CA ASP A 24 14.61 2.15 13.98
C ASP A 24 14.82 3.41 13.15
N SER A 25 14.31 4.54 13.65
CA SER A 25 14.39 5.84 12.96
C SER A 25 15.83 6.24 12.64
N GLY A 26 16.82 5.79 13.43
CA GLY A 26 18.25 6.04 13.18
C GLY A 26 18.83 5.27 11.98
N ASN A 27 18.17 4.23 11.50
CA ASN A 27 18.59 3.47 10.30
C ASN A 27 18.10 4.12 8.99
N VAL A 28 17.21 5.11 9.09
CA VAL A 28 16.67 5.84 7.94
C VAL A 28 17.35 7.20 7.87
N PRO A 29 17.79 7.66 6.67
CA PRO A 29 18.40 8.96 6.53
C PRO A 29 17.52 10.07 7.10
N ALA A 30 18.09 10.92 7.94
CA ALA A 30 17.39 12.08 8.47
C ALA A 30 17.14 13.08 7.33
N VAL A 31 15.88 13.28 6.97
CA VAL A 31 15.46 14.29 5.99
C VAL A 31 14.70 15.37 6.73
N SER A 32 15.25 16.59 6.76
CA SER A 32 14.61 17.75 7.39
C SER A 32 13.59 18.38 6.45
N PHE A 33 12.51 17.66 6.17
CA PHE A 33 11.36 18.16 5.41
C PHE A 33 10.09 18.01 6.25
N PRO A 34 9.26 19.07 6.40
CA PRO A 34 8.06 19.00 7.22
C PRO A 34 7.12 17.87 6.76
N SER A 35 6.68 17.03 7.70
CA SER A 35 5.74 15.94 7.45
C SER A 35 6.17 14.95 6.35
N ILE A 36 7.48 14.75 6.17
CA ILE A 36 8.01 13.85 5.14
C ILE A 36 7.57 12.40 5.33
N ASP A 37 7.45 11.97 6.57
CA ASP A 37 6.87 10.71 6.99
C ASP A 37 5.46 10.52 6.39
N LYS A 38 4.62 11.56 6.38
CA LYS A 38 3.24 11.48 5.88
C LYS A 38 3.22 11.27 4.37
N ILE A 39 4.17 11.89 3.66
CA ILE A 39 4.38 11.71 2.22
C ILE A 39 4.87 10.28 1.93
N VAL A 40 5.78 9.75 2.76
CA VAL A 40 6.27 8.38 2.63
C VAL A 40 5.13 7.37 2.84
N HIS A 41 4.31 7.55 3.87
CA HIS A 41 3.12 6.73 4.15
C HIS A 41 2.12 6.76 2.99
N PHE A 42 1.84 7.95 2.43
CA PHE A 42 1.07 8.08 1.20
C PHE A 42 1.66 7.27 0.04
N CYS A 43 2.97 7.43 -0.25
CA CYS A 43 3.64 6.74 -1.34
C CYS A 43 3.66 5.21 -1.16
N PHE A 44 3.92 4.75 0.06
CA PHE A 44 3.89 3.33 0.42
C PHE A 44 2.52 2.73 0.18
N HIS A 45 1.46 3.35 0.71
CA HIS A 45 0.12 2.82 0.54
C HIS A 45 -0.44 3.00 -0.88
N PHE A 46 0.01 4.00 -1.63
CA PHE A 46 -0.25 4.09 -3.06
C PHE A 46 0.35 2.88 -3.79
N GLY A 47 1.66 2.65 -3.64
CA GLY A 47 2.36 1.56 -4.31
C GLY A 47 1.87 0.17 -3.89
N PHE A 48 1.61 -0.02 -2.59
CA PHE A 48 1.01 -1.23 -2.04
C PHE A 48 -0.34 -1.52 -2.68
N THR A 49 -1.27 -0.57 -2.59
CA THR A 49 -2.65 -0.76 -3.07
C THR A 49 -2.65 -1.00 -4.57
N PHE A 50 -1.87 -0.22 -5.33
CA PHE A 50 -1.78 -0.39 -6.78
C PHE A 50 -1.23 -1.77 -7.17
N SER A 51 -0.19 -2.25 -6.49
CA SER A 51 0.38 -3.59 -6.72
C SER A 51 -0.62 -4.70 -6.47
N TRP A 52 -1.41 -4.59 -5.38
CA TRP A 52 -2.47 -5.55 -5.07
C TRP A 52 -3.65 -5.48 -6.05
N ILE A 53 -4.01 -4.29 -6.55
CA ILE A 53 -5.01 -4.15 -7.62
C ILE A 53 -4.56 -4.91 -8.87
N LEU A 54 -3.30 -4.77 -9.29
CA LEU A 54 -2.79 -5.48 -10.47
C LEU A 54 -2.92 -7.00 -10.31
N PHE A 55 -2.52 -7.53 -9.15
CA PHE A 55 -2.67 -8.95 -8.84
C PHE A 55 -4.14 -9.39 -8.84
N PHE A 56 -5.00 -8.70 -8.09
CA PHE A 56 -6.40 -9.08 -7.95
C PHE A 56 -7.19 -8.94 -9.25
N LYS A 57 -6.91 -7.95 -10.11
CA LYS A 57 -7.51 -7.86 -11.45
C LYS A 57 -7.22 -9.11 -12.27
N LYS A 58 -6.01 -9.66 -12.16
CA LYS A 58 -5.64 -10.91 -12.84
C LYS A 58 -6.29 -12.13 -12.21
N GLU A 59 -6.30 -12.21 -10.88
CA GLU A 59 -6.86 -13.34 -10.12
C GLU A 59 -8.39 -13.49 -10.32
N PHE A 60 -9.09 -12.36 -10.39
CA PHE A 60 -10.54 -12.32 -10.54
C PHE A 60 -11.03 -12.12 -11.99
N LYS A 61 -10.13 -12.08 -12.97
CA LYS A 61 -10.49 -11.93 -14.39
C LYS A 61 -11.50 -13.02 -14.81
N GLY A 62 -12.69 -12.60 -15.24
CA GLY A 62 -13.78 -13.49 -15.66
C GLY A 62 -14.57 -14.17 -14.51
N LYS A 63 -14.21 -13.91 -13.24
CA LYS A 63 -14.91 -14.44 -12.05
C LYS A 63 -15.85 -13.42 -11.42
N VAL A 64 -15.63 -12.12 -11.67
CA VAL A 64 -16.46 -11.02 -11.18
C VAL A 64 -16.98 -10.19 -12.35
N PRO A 65 -18.22 -9.67 -12.27
CA PRO A 65 -18.84 -8.91 -13.35
C PRO A 65 -18.25 -7.51 -13.53
N ASP A 66 -17.65 -6.93 -12.48
CA ASP A 66 -17.03 -5.60 -12.49
C ASP A 66 -15.72 -5.55 -11.70
N ASP A 67 -14.97 -4.47 -11.90
CA ASP A 67 -13.71 -4.22 -11.19
C ASP A 67 -13.91 -3.61 -9.80
N TYR A 68 -15.15 -3.24 -9.42
CA TYR A 68 -15.41 -2.56 -8.16
C TYR A 68 -14.99 -3.42 -6.97
N LYS A 69 -15.27 -4.72 -7.02
CA LYS A 69 -14.82 -5.67 -5.99
C LYS A 69 -13.29 -5.70 -5.85
N VAL A 70 -12.56 -5.61 -6.96
CA VAL A 70 -11.09 -5.60 -6.94
C VAL A 70 -10.57 -4.34 -6.25
N TYR A 71 -11.12 -3.18 -6.60
CA TYR A 71 -10.74 -1.92 -5.98
C TYR A 71 -11.06 -1.89 -4.49
N LEU A 72 -12.26 -2.33 -4.11
CA LEU A 72 -12.71 -2.36 -2.72
C LEU A 72 -11.84 -3.28 -1.85
N ILE A 73 -11.59 -4.50 -2.29
CA ILE A 73 -10.76 -5.46 -1.54
C ILE A 73 -9.34 -4.93 -1.38
N SER A 74 -8.76 -4.36 -2.44
CA SER A 74 -7.40 -3.79 -2.39
C SER A 74 -7.31 -2.60 -1.43
N PHE A 75 -8.30 -1.72 -1.46
CA PHE A 75 -8.38 -0.57 -0.56
C PHE A 75 -8.50 -1.00 0.90
N ILE A 76 -9.47 -1.89 1.20
CA ILE A 76 -9.68 -2.43 2.55
C ILE A 76 -8.40 -3.10 3.04
N PHE A 77 -7.75 -3.90 2.19
CA PHE A 77 -6.53 -4.58 2.57
C PHE A 77 -5.40 -3.59 2.91
N SER A 78 -5.24 -2.53 2.13
CA SER A 78 -4.28 -1.45 2.41
C SER A 78 -4.55 -0.74 3.73
N VAL A 79 -5.82 -0.42 4.04
CA VAL A 79 -6.21 0.22 5.29
C VAL A 79 -5.88 -0.68 6.49
N PHE A 80 -6.27 -1.97 6.42
CA PHE A 80 -5.96 -2.92 7.50
C PHE A 80 -4.45 -3.13 7.67
N PHE A 81 -3.70 -3.23 6.57
CA PHE A 81 -2.26 -3.34 6.60
C PHE A 81 -1.62 -2.12 7.29
N GLY A 82 -2.04 -0.90 6.92
CA GLY A 82 -1.52 0.34 7.50
C GLY A 82 -1.82 0.47 8.99
N ILE A 83 -3.08 0.24 9.39
CA ILE A 83 -3.47 0.24 10.82
C ILE A 83 -2.66 -0.78 11.60
N THR A 84 -2.44 -1.98 11.04
CA THR A 84 -1.62 -3.01 11.67
C THR A 84 -0.19 -2.52 11.87
N ILE A 85 0.42 -1.91 10.85
CA ILE A 85 1.78 -1.37 10.94
C ILE A 85 1.89 -0.28 12.03
N GLU A 86 0.93 0.64 12.12
CA GLU A 86 0.91 1.69 13.17
C GLU A 86 0.83 1.08 14.59
N ILE A 87 -0.03 0.07 14.77
CA ILE A 87 -0.11 -0.66 16.04
C ILE A 87 1.23 -1.34 16.34
N LEU A 88 1.83 -2.00 15.35
CA LEU A 88 3.12 -2.67 15.52
C LEU A 88 4.25 -1.67 15.84
N GLN A 89 4.25 -0.47 15.25
CA GLN A 89 5.20 0.59 15.61
C GLN A 89 5.08 0.96 17.08
N GLY A 90 3.86 1.21 17.57
CA GLY A 90 3.61 1.56 18.97
C GLY A 90 3.92 0.45 19.98
N VAL A 91 3.82 -0.81 19.57
CA VAL A 91 4.03 -1.97 20.47
C VAL A 91 5.46 -2.51 20.43
N PHE A 92 6.10 -2.54 19.26
CA PHE A 92 7.35 -3.27 19.04
C PHE A 92 8.58 -2.38 18.79
N THR A 93 8.41 -1.07 18.58
CA THR A 93 9.54 -0.17 18.32
C THR A 93 9.73 0.83 19.45
N LYS A 94 10.98 1.31 19.63
CA LYS A 94 11.32 2.32 20.64
C LYS A 94 11.42 3.73 20.06
N THR A 95 11.69 3.84 18.77
CA THR A 95 11.98 5.11 18.09
C THR A 95 10.91 5.51 17.07
N ARG A 96 9.90 4.67 16.82
CA ARG A 96 8.68 5.06 16.08
C ARG A 96 7.56 5.32 17.06
N SER A 97 6.67 6.24 16.66
CA SER A 97 5.41 6.48 17.35
C SER A 97 4.29 6.06 16.41
N ALA A 98 3.26 5.42 16.97
CA ALA A 98 1.99 5.31 16.25
C ALA A 98 1.40 6.71 16.05
N ASP A 99 0.88 7.00 14.86
CA ASP A 99 0.36 8.31 14.52
C ASP A 99 -0.93 8.20 13.68
N VAL A 100 -2.01 8.78 14.18
CA VAL A 100 -3.31 8.79 13.48
C VAL A 100 -3.22 9.55 12.16
N THR A 101 -2.33 10.54 12.05
CA THR A 101 -2.12 11.27 10.80
C THR A 101 -1.40 10.42 9.74
N ASP A 102 -0.61 9.43 10.15
CA ASP A 102 -0.03 8.44 9.23
C ASP A 102 -1.10 7.46 8.72
N ILE A 103 -2.09 7.08 9.55
CA ILE A 103 -3.28 6.35 9.10
C ILE A 103 -4.03 7.13 8.00
N LEU A 104 -4.16 8.45 8.14
CA LEU A 104 -4.76 9.30 7.11
C LEU A 104 -3.92 9.31 5.83
N GLY A 105 -2.59 9.44 5.94
CA GLY A 105 -1.68 9.34 4.80
C GLY A 105 -1.82 8.01 4.06
N ASN A 106 -1.89 6.90 4.81
CA ASN A 106 -2.11 5.56 4.29
C ASN A 106 -3.43 5.47 3.51
N ALA A 107 -4.53 5.95 4.09
CA ALA A 107 -5.84 5.93 3.46
C ALA A 107 -5.89 6.78 2.17
N ILE A 108 -5.30 7.99 2.19
CA ILE A 108 -5.24 8.88 1.01
C ILE A 108 -4.41 8.23 -0.09
N GLY A 109 -3.27 7.60 0.23
CA GLY A 109 -2.46 6.85 -0.72
C GLY A 109 -3.23 5.70 -1.37
N ALA A 110 -3.95 4.92 -0.57
CA ALA A 110 -4.78 3.82 -1.05
C ALA A 110 -5.91 4.32 -1.96
N THR A 111 -6.59 5.40 -1.58
CA THR A 111 -7.63 6.04 -2.41
C THR A 111 -7.06 6.55 -3.73
N ALA A 112 -5.90 7.22 -3.71
CA ALA A 112 -5.23 7.70 -4.92
C ALA A 112 -4.85 6.55 -5.87
N ALA A 113 -4.41 5.41 -5.34
CA ALA A 113 -4.10 4.23 -6.14
C ALA A 113 -5.35 3.63 -6.81
N VAL A 114 -6.49 3.61 -6.10
CA VAL A 114 -7.77 3.19 -6.68
C VAL A 114 -8.16 4.11 -7.84
N PHE A 115 -8.11 5.43 -7.65
CA PHE A 115 -8.40 6.38 -8.72
C PHE A 115 -7.45 6.21 -9.91
N ALA A 116 -6.14 6.09 -9.66
CA ALA A 116 -5.16 5.83 -10.71
C ALA A 116 -5.50 4.55 -11.48
N ALA A 117 -5.86 3.46 -10.79
CA ALA A 117 -6.23 2.20 -11.44
C ALA A 117 -7.54 2.29 -12.25
N MET A 118 -8.48 3.17 -11.87
CA MET A 118 -9.67 3.47 -12.68
C MET A 118 -9.29 4.22 -13.95
N VAL A 119 -8.44 5.25 -13.84
CA VAL A 119 -7.96 6.04 -15.00
C VAL A 119 -7.18 5.16 -15.99
N PHE A 120 -6.28 4.31 -15.48
CA PHE A 120 -5.43 3.45 -16.30
C PHE A 120 -6.00 2.05 -16.55
N LYS A 121 -7.32 1.87 -16.38
CA LYS A 121 -7.99 0.56 -16.49
C LYS A 121 -7.66 -0.17 -17.80
N ASN A 122 -7.74 0.54 -18.93
CA ASN A 122 -7.49 -0.03 -20.26
C ASN A 122 -6.05 -0.53 -20.45
N GLN A 123 -5.08 0.09 -19.78
CA GLN A 123 -3.68 -0.32 -19.78
C GLN A 123 -3.50 -1.54 -18.87
N ILE A 124 -4.10 -1.52 -17.69
CA ILE A 124 -4.03 -2.64 -16.72
C ILE A 124 -4.65 -3.91 -17.31
N ASP A 125 -5.74 -3.81 -18.06
CA ASP A 125 -6.41 -4.96 -18.68
C ASP A 125 -5.56 -5.68 -19.74
N LYS A 126 -4.53 -5.00 -20.27
CA LYS A 126 -3.57 -5.56 -21.24
C LYS A 126 -2.43 -6.33 -20.58
N ILE A 127 -2.21 -6.14 -19.27
CA ILE A 127 -1.15 -6.81 -18.48
C ILE A 127 -1.57 -8.25 -18.14
#